data_AF-A0A9P6IKX6-F1
#
_entry.id   AF-A0A9P6IKX6-F1
#
_cell.length_a   1.000
_cell.length_b   1.000
_cell.length_c   1.000
_cell.angle_alpha   90.00
_cell.angle_beta   90.00
_cell.angle_gamma   90.00
#
_symmetry.space_group_name_H-M   'P 1'
#
loop_
_entity.id
_entity.type
_entity.pdbx_description
1 polymer ?
#
loop_
_entity_poly.entity_id
_entity_poly.type
_entity_poly.pdbx_seq_one_letter_code
_entity_poly.pdbx_strand_id
1 'polypeptide(L)'
;MFEKLTEKGEALDDRIDALAEIYKKSFPVDFHNPAYQTQAVVTVVGRICSDANEGKANERSLVLETSRSLGGGSRVKLDVSEIDGFSFFPGQIVVLSGINANGSSFAVTRVHELPLLPVSKSSPLDLGELHLNQMDDQLTTIIAAAGPYTLNDNLQFEPFAVLMERVNKERPDVLLL
;
A
#
# COMPACT_ATOMS: atom_id res chain seq x y z
N MET A 1 -23.04 -12.03 -6.39
CA MET A 1 -21.82 -11.25 -6.69
C MET A 1 -20.82 -12.23 -7.26
N PHE A 2 -20.45 -12.10 -8.54
CA PHE A 2 -19.51 -13.01 -9.22
C PHE A 2 -18.31 -12.19 -9.68
N GLU A 3 -17.11 -12.78 -9.61
CA GLU A 3 -15.86 -12.16 -10.06
C GLU A 3 -15.15 -13.11 -11.02
N LYS A 4 -14.59 -12.58 -12.11
CA LYS A 4 -13.79 -13.40 -13.03
C LYS A 4 -12.33 -13.43 -12.58
N LEU A 5 -11.73 -14.62 -12.60
CA LEU A 5 -10.32 -14.79 -12.23
C LEU A 5 -9.37 -13.96 -13.11
N THR A 6 -9.72 -13.80 -14.39
CA THR A 6 -8.96 -12.98 -15.33
C THR A 6 -8.92 -11.51 -14.90
N GLU A 7 -10.08 -10.93 -14.57
CA GLU A 7 -10.22 -9.54 -14.11
C GLU A 7 -9.46 -9.33 -12.79
N LYS A 8 -9.50 -10.31 -11.87
CA LYS A 8 -8.67 -10.27 -10.65
C LYS A 8 -7.18 -10.28 -10.97
N GLY A 9 -6.74 -11.11 -11.91
CA GLY A 9 -5.34 -11.15 -12.32
C GLY A 9 -4.89 -9.82 -12.91
N GLU A 10 -5.68 -9.24 -13.82
CA GLU A 10 -5.43 -7.94 -14.43
C GLU A 10 -5.36 -6.82 -13.38
N ALA A 11 -6.30 -6.75 -12.45
CA ALA A 11 -6.28 -5.75 -11.38
C ALA A 11 -5.04 -5.86 -10.47
N LEU A 12 -4.43 -7.05 -10.36
CA LEU A 12 -3.19 -7.24 -9.60
C LEU A 12 -1.95 -6.83 -10.40
N ASP A 13 -1.93 -7.14 -11.70
CA ASP A 13 -0.90 -6.66 -12.63
C ASP A 13 -0.89 -5.12 -12.67
N ASP A 14 -2.06 -4.50 -12.83
CA ASP A 14 -2.23 -3.04 -12.93
C ASP A 14 -1.65 -2.30 -11.71
N ARG A 15 -1.77 -2.89 -10.51
CA ARG A 15 -1.22 -2.28 -9.30
C ARG A 15 0.31 -2.26 -9.30
N ILE A 16 0.95 -3.34 -9.78
CA ILE A 16 2.41 -3.43 -9.89
C ILE A 16 2.90 -2.41 -10.91
N ASP A 17 2.26 -2.38 -12.09
CA ASP A 17 2.64 -1.50 -13.19
C ASP A 17 2.41 -0.02 -12.86
N ALA A 18 1.29 0.32 -12.20
CA ALA A 18 1.03 1.69 -11.76
C ALA A 18 2.10 2.21 -10.80
N LEU A 19 2.53 1.39 -9.84
CA LEU A 19 3.58 1.78 -8.90
C LEU A 19 4.95 1.85 -9.57
N ALA A 20 5.26 0.93 -10.49
CA ALA A 20 6.46 0.98 -11.31
C ALA A 20 6.56 2.31 -12.07
N GLU A 21 5.47 2.76 -12.68
CA GLU A 21 5.42 4.03 -13.41
C GLU A 21 5.52 5.25 -12.48
N ILE A 22 4.93 5.21 -11.29
CA ILE A 22 5.12 6.27 -10.28
C ILE A 22 6.59 6.34 -9.85
N TYR A 23 7.22 5.19 -9.59
CA TYR A 23 8.61 5.13 -9.16
C TYR A 23 9.56 5.68 -10.23
N LYS A 24 9.39 5.26 -11.49
CA LYS A 24 10.20 5.73 -12.63
C LYS A 24 10.15 7.25 -12.81
N LYS A 25 8.99 7.88 -12.58
CA LYS A 25 8.84 9.34 -12.67
C LYS A 25 9.69 10.08 -11.64
N SER A 26 9.86 9.50 -10.46
CA SER A 26 10.71 10.08 -9.39
C SER A 26 12.18 9.68 -9.52
N PHE A 27 12.45 8.46 -9.97
CA PHE A 27 13.77 7.87 -10.07
C PHE A 27 13.92 7.12 -11.39
N PRO A 28 14.57 7.73 -12.41
CA PRO A 28 14.76 7.08 -13.71
C PRO A 28 15.52 5.76 -13.58
N VAL A 29 14.85 4.64 -13.84
CA VAL A 29 15.41 3.29 -13.74
C VAL A 29 14.70 2.33 -14.70
N ASP A 30 15.46 1.37 -15.22
CA ASP A 30 14.90 0.26 -16.00
C ASP A 30 14.71 -0.97 -15.09
N PHE A 31 13.47 -1.46 -15.05
CA PHE A 31 13.14 -2.68 -14.30
C PHE A 31 13.51 -3.92 -15.08
N HIS A 32 14.07 -4.90 -14.37
CA HIS A 32 14.46 -6.19 -14.91
C HIS A 32 13.55 -7.30 -14.38
N ASN A 33 13.52 -8.43 -15.10
CA ASN A 33 12.85 -9.63 -14.60
C ASN A 33 13.75 -10.30 -13.53
N PRO A 34 13.31 -10.37 -12.26
CA PRO A 34 14.10 -10.93 -11.16
C PRO A 34 14.27 -12.45 -11.27
N ALA A 35 13.49 -13.15 -12.10
CA ALA A 35 13.63 -14.58 -12.36
C ALA A 35 14.79 -14.91 -13.33
N TYR A 36 15.29 -13.92 -14.08
CA TYR A 36 16.40 -14.14 -15.00
C TYR A 36 17.76 -14.06 -14.31
N GLN A 37 18.68 -14.90 -14.77
CA GLN A 37 20.06 -14.89 -14.30
C GLN A 37 20.75 -13.58 -14.69
N THR A 38 21.41 -12.95 -13.73
CA THR A 38 22.20 -11.74 -13.92
C THR A 38 23.48 -11.80 -13.09
N GLN A 39 24.57 -11.26 -13.62
CA GLN A 39 25.82 -11.06 -12.91
C GLN A 39 25.95 -9.63 -12.33
N ALA A 40 25.06 -8.72 -12.72
CA ALA A 40 25.03 -7.34 -12.22
C ALA A 40 23.85 -7.13 -11.27
N VAL A 41 24.00 -6.14 -10.37
CA VAL A 41 22.88 -5.64 -9.55
C VAL A 41 21.86 -4.99 -10.47
N VAL A 42 20.64 -5.50 -10.44
CA VAL A 42 19.50 -4.97 -11.21
C VAL A 42 18.43 -4.46 -10.26
N THR A 43 17.61 -3.53 -10.75
CA THR A 43 16.44 -3.03 -10.04
C THR A 43 15.19 -3.74 -10.55
N VAL A 44 14.35 -4.17 -9.63
CA VAL A 44 13.15 -4.98 -9.90
C VAL A 44 11.97 -4.43 -9.11
N VAL A 45 10.77 -4.60 -9.64
CA VAL A 45 9.52 -4.23 -8.98
C VAL A 45 8.58 -5.42 -8.99
N GLY A 46 7.85 -5.60 -7.90
CA GLY A 46 6.92 -6.70 -7.79
C GLY A 46 6.16 -6.71 -6.48
N ARG A 47 5.28 -7.70 -6.36
CA ARG A 47 4.45 -7.92 -5.19
C ARG A 47 5.05 -9.00 -4.30
N ILE A 48 5.15 -8.72 -3.00
CA ILE A 48 5.51 -9.70 -1.99
C ILE A 48 4.40 -10.73 -1.87
N CYS A 49 4.78 -11.99 -2.02
CA CYS A 49 3.96 -13.17 -1.84
C CYS A 49 4.65 -14.12 -0.84
N SER A 50 3.97 -15.20 -0.46
CA SER A 50 4.53 -16.27 0.35
C SER A 50 4.41 -17.60 -0.39
N ASP A 51 5.45 -18.43 -0.36
CA ASP A 51 5.42 -19.81 -0.85
C ASP A 51 5.07 -20.84 0.24
N ALA A 52 4.81 -20.37 1.48
CA ALA A 52 4.38 -21.22 2.58
C ALA A 52 2.99 -21.80 2.28
N ASN A 53 2.84 -23.13 2.44
CA ASN A 53 1.57 -23.82 2.21
C ASN A 53 0.46 -23.36 3.17
N GLU A 54 0.81 -23.03 4.42
CA GLU A 54 -0.08 -22.47 5.44
C GLU A 54 0.70 -21.58 6.43
N GLY A 55 0.03 -20.61 7.04
CA GLY A 55 0.59 -19.79 8.12
C GLY A 55 1.17 -18.43 7.70
N LYS A 56 1.80 -17.74 8.67
CA LYS A 56 2.37 -16.40 8.48
C LYS A 56 3.64 -16.49 7.62
N ALA A 57 3.78 -15.56 6.68
CA ALA A 57 5.00 -15.42 5.89
C ALA A 57 6.22 -15.22 6.80
N ASN A 58 7.32 -15.89 6.46
CA ASN A 58 8.62 -15.75 7.12
C ASN A 58 9.71 -15.50 6.07
N GLU A 59 10.90 -15.14 6.51
CA GLU A 59 12.01 -14.73 5.62
C GLU A 59 12.36 -15.77 4.55
N ARG A 60 12.22 -17.06 4.87
CA ARG A 60 12.53 -18.15 3.94
C ARG A 60 11.41 -18.44 2.95
N SER A 61 10.21 -17.94 3.21
CA SER A 61 9.04 -18.15 2.38
C SER A 61 8.70 -16.97 1.48
N LEU A 62 9.50 -15.90 1.50
CA LEU A 62 9.26 -14.71 0.70
C LEU A 62 9.53 -14.98 -0.78
N VAL A 63 8.55 -14.61 -1.60
CA VAL A 63 8.65 -14.64 -3.06
C VAL A 63 8.22 -13.30 -3.62
N LEU A 64 8.91 -12.84 -4.66
CA LEU A 64 8.54 -11.66 -5.42
C LEU A 64 7.83 -12.09 -6.70
N GLU A 65 6.62 -11.60 -6.88
CA GLU A 65 5.84 -11.79 -8.10
C GLU A 65 5.91 -10.53 -8.96
N THR A 66 6.30 -10.68 -10.24
CA THR A 66 6.25 -9.59 -11.22
C THR A 66 4.90 -9.52 -11.93
N SER A 67 4.56 -8.37 -12.50
CA SER A 67 3.45 -8.27 -13.44
C SER A 67 3.70 -9.09 -14.71
N ARG A 68 2.64 -9.35 -15.47
CA ARG A 68 2.76 -9.98 -16.80
C ARG A 68 3.62 -9.18 -17.78
N SER A 69 3.53 -7.86 -17.76
CA SER A 69 4.26 -6.98 -18.66
C SER A 69 5.77 -6.95 -18.38
N LEU A 70 6.18 -6.98 -17.11
CA LEU A 70 7.59 -6.87 -16.70
C LEU A 70 8.32 -8.22 -16.63
N GLY A 71 7.62 -9.27 -16.22
CA GLY A 71 8.25 -10.57 -15.97
C GLY A 71 7.35 -11.77 -16.23
N GLY A 72 6.30 -11.61 -17.05
CA GLY A 72 5.41 -12.70 -17.45
C GLY A 72 4.61 -13.32 -16.29
N GLY A 73 4.43 -12.60 -15.17
CA GLY A 73 3.78 -13.15 -13.98
C GLY A 73 4.67 -14.09 -13.17
N SER A 74 5.99 -14.10 -13.44
CA SER A 74 6.92 -15.00 -12.75
C SER A 74 7.03 -14.71 -11.26
N ARG A 75 7.37 -15.76 -10.50
CA ARG A 75 7.67 -15.67 -9.07
C ARG A 75 9.07 -16.19 -8.80
N VAL A 76 9.83 -15.45 -8.01
CA VAL A 76 11.19 -15.84 -7.61
C VAL A 76 11.35 -15.68 -6.10
N LYS A 77 12.10 -16.61 -5.48
CA LYS A 77 12.39 -16.53 -4.04
C LYS A 77 13.24 -15.30 -3.75
N LEU A 78 12.95 -14.62 -2.65
CA LEU A 78 13.80 -13.56 -2.14
C LEU A 78 14.77 -14.11 -1.12
N ASP A 79 16.04 -13.73 -1.25
CA ASP A 79 17.03 -13.88 -0.19
C ASP A 79 17.31 -12.50 0.39
N VAL A 80 16.96 -12.34 1.67
CA VAL A 80 17.03 -11.10 2.44
C VAL A 80 18.11 -11.15 3.53
N SER A 81 18.99 -12.15 3.48
CA SER A 81 20.04 -12.35 4.49
C SER A 81 21.08 -11.23 4.54
N GLU A 82 21.28 -10.51 3.43
CA GLU A 82 22.29 -9.46 3.27
C GLU A 82 21.77 -8.04 3.58
N ILE A 83 20.51 -7.90 4.03
CA ILE A 83 19.94 -6.60 4.41
C ILE A 83 19.67 -6.54 5.92
N ASP A 84 20.11 -5.46 6.55
CA ASP A 84 20.04 -5.31 8.02
C ASP A 84 18.62 -5.06 8.56
N GLY A 85 17.67 -4.70 7.69
CA GLY A 85 16.30 -4.44 8.10
C GLY A 85 15.33 -4.34 6.92
N PHE A 86 14.20 -5.02 7.06
CA PHE A 86 13.07 -4.92 6.13
C PHE A 86 11.74 -5.13 6.86
N SER A 87 10.67 -4.65 6.24
CA SER A 87 9.30 -4.92 6.68
C SER A 87 8.49 -5.31 5.46
N PHE A 88 8.29 -6.61 5.31
CA PHE A 88 7.55 -7.19 4.20
C PHE A 88 6.26 -7.86 4.67
N PHE A 89 5.18 -7.63 3.93
CA PHE A 89 3.90 -8.30 4.15
C PHE A 89 3.27 -8.76 2.82
N PRO A 90 2.52 -9.87 2.80
CA PRO A 90 1.86 -10.34 1.59
C PRO A 90 0.96 -9.27 0.96
N GLY A 91 1.11 -9.06 -0.35
CA GLY A 91 0.37 -8.06 -1.11
C GLY A 91 1.05 -6.69 -1.21
N GLN A 92 2.13 -6.45 -0.46
CA GLN A 92 2.94 -5.24 -0.58
C GLN A 92 3.65 -5.20 -1.93
N ILE A 93 3.64 -4.05 -2.59
CA ILE A 93 4.42 -3.83 -3.80
C ILE A 93 5.71 -3.12 -3.41
N VAL A 94 6.84 -3.63 -3.87
CA VAL A 94 8.17 -3.19 -3.48
C VAL A 94 9.04 -2.95 -4.70
N VAL A 95 10.03 -2.07 -4.54
CA VAL A 95 11.13 -1.89 -5.47
C VAL A 95 12.41 -2.32 -4.77
N LEU A 96 13.13 -3.26 -5.37
CA LEU A 96 14.32 -3.88 -4.79
C LEU A 96 15.49 -3.76 -5.77
N SER A 97 16.70 -3.64 -5.24
CA SER A 97 17.92 -3.94 -6.00
C SER A 97 18.54 -5.22 -5.48
N GLY A 98 19.11 -6.00 -6.39
CA GLY A 98 19.72 -7.27 -6.05
C GLY A 98 20.25 -8.02 -7.26
N ILE A 99 20.67 -9.25 -7.03
CA ILE A 99 21.28 -10.12 -8.04
C ILE A 99 20.61 -11.49 -7.99
N ASN A 100 20.29 -12.06 -9.14
CA ASN A 100 19.94 -13.46 -9.26
C ASN A 100 21.05 -14.20 -10.01
N ALA A 101 22.05 -14.71 -9.29
CA ALA A 101 23.25 -15.28 -9.92
C ALA A 101 23.01 -16.66 -10.56
N ASN A 102 22.03 -17.42 -10.07
CA ASN A 102 21.83 -18.83 -10.43
C ASN A 102 20.42 -19.15 -10.98
N GLY A 103 19.53 -18.16 -11.04
CA GLY A 103 18.17 -18.28 -11.55
C GLY A 103 17.15 -18.80 -10.53
N SER A 104 17.58 -19.13 -9.30
CA SER A 104 16.73 -19.76 -8.29
C SER A 104 16.23 -18.81 -7.21
N SER A 105 17.02 -17.79 -6.86
CA SER A 105 16.69 -16.81 -5.83
C SER A 105 17.28 -15.44 -6.17
N PHE A 106 16.52 -14.39 -5.90
CA PHE A 106 16.95 -13.01 -6.04
C PHE A 106 17.50 -12.52 -4.69
N ALA A 107 18.83 -12.41 -4.60
CA ALA A 107 19.52 -11.89 -3.42
C ALA A 107 19.38 -10.37 -3.36
N VAL A 108 18.62 -9.90 -2.38
CA VAL A 108 18.29 -8.49 -2.19
C VAL A 108 19.48 -7.79 -1.54
N THR A 109 19.94 -6.71 -2.16
CA THR A 109 21.01 -5.86 -1.62
C THR A 109 20.48 -4.52 -1.11
N ARG A 110 19.29 -4.10 -1.56
CA ARG A 110 18.66 -2.84 -1.14
C ARG A 110 17.15 -2.89 -1.32
N VAL A 111 16.42 -2.41 -0.32
CA VAL A 111 15.00 -2.06 -0.41
C VAL A 111 14.90 -0.57 -0.69
N HIS A 112 14.19 -0.18 -1.76
CA HIS A 112 14.01 1.23 -2.09
C HIS A 112 12.77 1.79 -1.41
N GLU A 113 12.88 3.01 -0.92
CA GLU A 113 11.73 3.77 -0.44
C GLU A 113 10.85 4.18 -1.61
N LEU A 114 9.54 4.04 -1.44
CA LEU A 114 8.57 4.45 -2.45
C LEU A 114 8.34 5.96 -2.35
N PRO A 115 8.27 6.68 -3.49
CA PRO A 115 7.94 8.09 -3.47
C PRO A 115 6.54 8.30 -2.89
N LEU A 116 6.39 9.36 -2.09
CA LEU A 116 5.08 9.76 -1.59
C LEU A 116 4.18 10.17 -2.76
N LEU A 117 2.89 9.83 -2.65
CA LEU A 117 1.91 10.34 -3.61
C LEU A 117 1.85 11.88 -3.52
N PRO A 118 1.64 12.57 -4.64
CA PRO A 118 1.45 14.01 -4.62
C PRO A 118 0.31 14.38 -3.67
N VAL A 119 0.61 15.23 -2.71
CA VAL A 119 -0.41 15.79 -1.82
C VAL A 119 -1.32 16.70 -2.62
N SER A 120 -2.62 16.68 -2.32
CA SER A 120 -3.57 17.64 -2.88
C SER A 120 -3.14 19.06 -2.54
N LYS A 121 -3.19 19.95 -3.52
CA LYS A 121 -2.83 21.37 -3.37
C LYS A 121 -4.03 22.23 -3.74
N SER A 122 -4.30 23.24 -2.94
CA SER A 122 -5.27 24.30 -3.22
C SER A 122 -4.53 25.61 -3.45
N SER A 123 -5.05 26.49 -4.30
CA SER A 123 -4.42 27.78 -4.51
C SER A 123 -4.64 28.69 -3.28
N PRO A 124 -3.77 29.70 -3.03
CA PRO A 124 -4.00 30.66 -1.96
C PRO A 124 -5.34 31.41 -2.08
N LEU A 125 -5.83 31.61 -3.31
CA LEU A 125 -7.13 32.24 -3.56
C LEU A 125 -8.27 31.35 -3.09
N ASP A 126 -8.26 30.06 -3.46
CA ASP A 126 -9.29 29.10 -3.02
C ASP A 126 -9.31 28.96 -1.50
N LEU A 127 -8.13 28.91 -0.88
CA LEU A 127 -8.00 28.87 0.59
C LEU A 127 -8.54 30.15 1.23
N GLY A 128 -8.27 31.31 0.64
CA GLY A 128 -8.80 32.60 1.11
C GLY A 128 -10.33 32.67 1.00
N GLU A 129 -10.91 32.20 -0.10
CA GLU A 129 -12.38 32.16 -0.26
C GLU A 129 -13.05 31.19 0.71
N LEU A 130 -12.48 30.00 0.94
CA LEU A 130 -12.98 29.07 1.94
C LEU A 130 -12.95 29.70 3.35
N HIS A 131 -11.81 30.30 3.70
CA HIS A 131 -11.60 30.88 5.03
C HIS A 131 -12.53 32.07 5.32
N LEU A 132 -12.70 32.96 4.33
CA LEU A 132 -13.47 34.20 4.50
C LEU A 132 -14.96 34.02 4.27
N ASN A 133 -15.37 33.21 3.28
CA ASN A 133 -16.78 33.13 2.86
C ASN A 133 -17.51 31.91 3.43
N GLN A 134 -16.79 30.86 3.85
CA GLN A 134 -17.42 29.62 4.31
C GLN A 134 -17.12 29.30 5.78
N MET A 135 -15.94 29.68 6.29
CA MET A 135 -15.51 29.35 7.65
C MET A 135 -15.61 30.51 8.65
N ASP A 136 -15.82 31.75 8.20
CA ASP A 136 -15.89 32.95 9.05
C ASP A 136 -14.72 33.03 10.07
N ASP A 137 -13.51 32.70 9.62
CA ASP A 137 -12.28 32.62 10.45
C ASP A 137 -12.32 31.57 11.59
N GLN A 138 -13.24 30.61 11.55
CA GLN A 138 -13.35 29.53 12.54
C GLN A 138 -12.66 28.24 12.10
N LEU A 139 -12.11 27.50 13.07
CA LEU A 139 -11.52 26.19 12.84
C LEU A 139 -12.62 25.16 12.56
N THR A 140 -12.47 24.40 11.48
CA THR A 140 -13.33 23.23 11.23
C THR A 140 -12.99 22.10 12.19
N THR A 141 -14.00 21.61 12.89
CA THR A 141 -13.93 20.53 13.86
C THR A 141 -14.57 19.27 13.30
N ILE A 142 -13.88 18.14 13.45
CA ILE A 142 -14.32 16.84 12.94
C ILE A 142 -14.26 15.82 14.08
N ILE A 143 -15.38 15.14 14.33
CA ILE A 143 -15.40 13.92 15.15
C ILE A 143 -15.47 12.72 14.21
N ALA A 144 -14.57 11.76 14.38
CA ALA A 144 -14.59 10.50 13.65
C ALA A 144 -14.75 9.32 14.63
N ALA A 145 -15.67 8.41 14.32
CA ALA A 145 -15.89 7.17 15.05
C ALA A 145 -16.08 6.01 14.06
N ALA A 146 -15.90 4.79 14.55
CA ALA A 146 -16.19 3.56 13.81
C ALA A 146 -16.78 2.54 14.78
N GLY A 147 -17.71 1.72 14.29
CA GLY A 147 -18.35 0.69 15.09
C GLY A 147 -17.39 -0.44 15.55
N PRO A 148 -17.86 -1.36 16.38
CA PRO A 148 -19.27 -1.58 16.71
C PRO A 148 -19.86 -0.52 17.64
N TYR A 149 -21.10 -0.10 17.35
CA TYR A 149 -21.81 0.95 18.10
C TYR A 149 -22.78 0.39 19.16
N THR A 150 -22.72 -0.92 19.42
CA THR A 150 -23.49 -1.63 20.44
C THR A 150 -22.59 -2.71 21.07
N LEU A 151 -22.95 -3.14 22.27
CA LEU A 151 -22.27 -4.24 22.95
C LEU A 151 -22.73 -5.60 22.39
N ASN A 152 -21.96 -6.66 22.66
CA ASN A 152 -22.23 -8.01 22.13
C ASN A 152 -23.40 -8.72 22.82
N ASP A 153 -23.89 -8.21 23.94
CA ASP A 153 -24.91 -8.83 24.79
C ASP A 153 -26.32 -8.26 24.57
N ASN A 154 -26.44 -7.15 23.83
CA ASN A 154 -27.71 -6.47 23.62
C ASN A 154 -27.72 -5.59 22.34
N LEU A 155 -28.90 -5.05 22.00
CA LEU A 155 -29.12 -4.16 20.85
C LEU A 155 -29.56 -2.74 21.29
N GLN A 156 -29.12 -2.29 22.46
CA GLN A 156 -29.53 -1.01 23.05
C GLN A 156 -28.69 0.18 22.54
N PHE A 157 -27.58 -0.07 21.82
CA PHE A 157 -26.73 0.98 21.24
C PHE A 157 -26.23 2.01 22.26
N GLU A 158 -25.93 1.57 23.49
CA GLU A 158 -25.46 2.44 24.57
C GLU A 158 -24.18 3.21 24.20
N PRO A 159 -23.15 2.61 23.54
CA PRO A 159 -21.98 3.35 23.07
C PRO A 159 -22.33 4.44 22.04
N PHE A 160 -23.30 4.19 21.16
CA PHE A 160 -23.77 5.17 20.19
C PHE A 160 -24.46 6.34 20.87
N ALA A 161 -25.32 6.08 21.86
CA ALA A 161 -26.01 7.13 22.60
C ALA A 161 -25.01 8.08 23.27
N VAL A 162 -23.99 7.53 23.93
CA VAL A 162 -22.90 8.31 24.55
C VAL A 162 -22.10 9.11 23.50
N LEU A 163 -21.84 8.53 22.33
CA LEU A 163 -21.21 9.26 21.22
C LEU A 163 -22.09 10.45 20.77
N MET A 164 -23.40 10.25 20.62
CA MET A 164 -24.33 11.32 20.23
C MET A 164 -24.45 12.41 21.30
N GLU A 165 -24.41 12.05 22.58
CA GLU A 165 -24.34 13.04 23.67
C GLU A 165 -23.10 13.91 23.55
N ARG A 166 -21.94 13.31 23.26
CA ARG A 166 -20.69 14.03 23.04
C ARG A 166 -20.76 14.93 21.81
N VAL A 167 -21.30 14.44 20.70
CA VAL A 167 -21.50 15.23 19.47
C VAL A 167 -22.45 16.41 19.73
N ASN A 168 -23.55 16.20 20.43
CA ASN A 168 -24.49 17.27 20.77
C ASN A 168 -23.87 18.34 21.68
N LYS A 169 -22.94 17.93 22.55
CA LYS A 169 -22.21 18.82 23.46
C LYS A 169 -21.11 19.60 22.72
N GLU A 170 -20.28 18.92 21.94
CA GLU A 170 -19.12 19.50 21.27
C GLU A 170 -19.50 20.22 19.96
N ARG A 171 -20.64 19.87 19.36
CA ARG A 171 -21.18 20.42 18.11
C ARG A 171 -20.13 20.53 16.99
N PRO A 172 -19.50 19.41 16.59
CA PRO A 172 -18.53 19.46 15.50
C PRO A 172 -19.19 19.86 14.18
N ASP A 173 -18.41 20.44 13.28
CA ASP A 173 -18.87 20.77 11.93
C ASP A 173 -19.15 19.51 11.09
N VAL A 174 -18.37 18.44 11.33
CA VAL A 174 -18.51 17.16 10.65
C VAL A 174 -18.45 16.01 11.66
N LEU A 175 -19.39 15.08 11.53
CA LEU A 175 -19.34 13.77 12.16
C LEU A 175 -19.15 12.69 11.09
N LEU A 176 -18.06 11.92 11.19
CA LEU A 176 -17.76 10.77 10.34
C LEU A 176 -17.98 9.48 11.15
N LEU A 177 -18.89 8.61 10.70
CA LEU A 177 -19.28 7.36 11.39
C LEU A 177 -18.98 6.10 10.56
#